data_AF-A0A7K3B4J1-F1
#
_entry.id   AF-A0A7K3B4J1-F1
#
_cell.length_a   1.000
_cell.length_b   1.000
_cell.length_c   1.000
_cell.angle_alpha   90.00
_cell.angle_beta   90.00
_cell.angle_gamma   90.00
#
_symmetry.space_group_name_H-M   'P 1'
#
loop_
_entity.id
_entity.type
_entity.pdbx_description
1 polymer ?
#
loop_
_entity_poly.entity_id
_entity_poly.type
_entity_poly.pdbx_seq_one_letter_code
_entity_poly.pdbx_strand_id
1 'polypeptide(L)'
;MVGAYGAGTWALEALAETLAIEAGHFGVKVSVVQPGAVSSGGGERAKVFLSENDPCTPLYEALPALRGELITPEDVAAAVADTIERPVPALRVPVGAPAEKVLRARKEAPEDEPFLATEINW
;
A
#
# COMPACT_ATOMS: atom_id res chain seq x y z
N MET A 1 9.42 -12.33 -3.94
CA MET A 1 9.19 -12.09 -2.49
C MET A 1 7.99 -11.20 -2.21
N VAL A 2 7.90 -9.97 -2.76
CA VAL A 2 6.73 -9.08 -2.54
C VAL A 2 5.81 -8.90 -3.74
N GLY A 3 6.24 -9.26 -4.96
CA GLY A 3 5.46 -9.03 -6.19
C GLY A 3 4.09 -9.71 -6.21
N ALA A 4 3.98 -10.97 -5.75
CA ALA A 4 2.70 -11.67 -5.68
C ALA A 4 1.72 -11.01 -4.68
N TYR A 5 2.24 -10.56 -3.53
CA TYR A 5 1.45 -9.80 -2.56
C TYR A 5 0.99 -8.47 -3.16
N GLY A 6 1.91 -7.72 -3.79
CA GLY A 6 1.63 -6.45 -4.46
C GLY A 6 0.62 -6.58 -5.60
N ALA A 7 0.70 -7.64 -6.41
CA ALA A 7 -0.30 -7.92 -7.45
C ALA A 7 -1.69 -8.17 -6.84
N GLY A 8 -1.76 -8.92 -5.73
CA GLY A 8 -2.99 -9.13 -4.99
C GLY A 8 -3.59 -7.84 -4.42
N THR A 9 -2.77 -6.95 -3.84
CA THR A 9 -3.26 -5.66 -3.33
C THR A 9 -3.66 -4.73 -4.46
N TRP A 10 -2.97 -4.77 -5.61
CA TRP A 10 -3.37 -3.99 -6.78
C TRP A 10 -4.70 -4.42 -7.39
N ALA A 11 -5.02 -5.71 -7.32
CA ALA A 11 -6.33 -6.20 -7.76
C ALA A 11 -7.47 -5.58 -6.95
N LEU A 12 -7.24 -5.23 -5.68
CA LEU A 12 -8.23 -4.56 -4.84
C LEU A 12 -8.51 -3.12 -5.31
N GLU A 13 -7.52 -2.43 -5.89
CA GLU A 13 -7.74 -1.11 -6.51
C GLU A 13 -8.71 -1.20 -7.68
N ALA A 14 -8.47 -2.16 -8.59
CA ALA A 14 -9.32 -2.37 -9.76
C ALA A 14 -10.74 -2.77 -9.34
N LEU A 15 -10.86 -3.67 -8.36
CA LEU A 15 -12.15 -4.09 -7.81
C LEU A 15 -12.91 -2.92 -7.18
N ALA A 16 -12.25 -2.12 -6.33
CA ALA A 16 -12.89 -1.00 -5.65
C ALA A 16 -13.32 0.10 -6.63
N GLU A 17 -12.50 0.40 -7.63
CA GLU A 17 -12.83 1.38 -8.67
C GLU A 17 -14.00 0.93 -9.53
N THR A 18 -14.02 -0.36 -9.92
CA THR A 18 -15.15 -0.96 -10.64
C THR A 18 -16.43 -0.87 -9.81
N LEU A 19 -16.38 -1.24 -8.52
CA LEU A 19 -17.54 -1.18 -7.63
C LEU A 19 -18.04 0.26 -7.44
N ALA A 20 -17.14 1.24 -7.32
CA ALA A 20 -17.50 2.65 -7.22
C ALA A 20 -18.30 3.13 -8.43
N ILE A 21 -17.91 2.71 -9.64
CA ILE A 21 -18.59 3.03 -10.90
C ILE A 21 -19.95 2.34 -10.98
N GLU A 22 -19.98 1.02 -10.77
CA GLU A 22 -21.19 0.21 -10.97
C GLU A 22 -22.25 0.47 -9.90
N ALA A 23 -21.85 0.59 -8.64
CA ALA A 23 -22.79 0.71 -7.52
C ALA A 23 -23.12 2.17 -7.14
N GLY A 24 -22.39 3.14 -7.67
CA GLY A 24 -22.52 4.56 -7.31
C GLY A 24 -23.94 5.11 -7.50
N HIS A 25 -24.63 4.71 -8.58
CA HIS A 25 -26.01 5.12 -8.85
C HIS A 25 -27.05 4.58 -7.84
N PHE A 26 -26.71 3.54 -7.07
CA PHE A 26 -27.52 3.04 -5.95
C PHE A 26 -27.22 3.78 -4.63
N GLY A 27 -26.33 4.78 -4.65
CA GLY A 27 -25.91 5.51 -3.45
C GLY A 27 -24.83 4.81 -2.62
N VAL A 28 -24.24 3.72 -3.14
CA VAL A 28 -23.10 3.04 -2.49
C VAL A 28 -21.84 3.86 -2.72
N LYS A 29 -21.11 4.15 -1.64
CA LYS A 29 -19.83 4.86 -1.67
C LYS A 29 -18.71 3.88 -1.36
N VAL A 30 -17.64 3.92 -2.16
CA VAL A 30 -16.49 3.03 -2.02
C VAL A 30 -15.24 3.87 -1.79
N SER A 31 -14.44 3.47 -0.82
CA SER A 31 -13.15 4.07 -0.51
C SER A 31 -12.12 2.98 -0.24
N VAL A 32 -10.88 3.22 -0.69
CA VAL A 32 -9.72 2.39 -0.41
C VAL A 32 -8.82 3.17 0.54
N VAL A 33 -8.74 2.69 1.78
CA VAL A 33 -7.81 3.20 2.77
C VAL A 33 -6.45 2.54 2.53
N GLN A 34 -5.44 3.35 2.24
CA GLN A 34 -4.14 2.94 1.73
C GLN A 34 -3.05 3.27 2.76
N PRO A 35 -2.83 2.43 3.78
CA PRO A 35 -1.79 2.66 4.76
C PRO A 35 -0.39 2.39 4.23
N GLY A 36 0.59 3.07 4.83
CA GLY A 36 1.99 2.68 4.76
C GLY A 36 2.26 1.39 5.54
N ALA A 37 3.54 1.09 5.82
CA ALA A 37 3.87 -0.02 6.70
C ALA A 37 3.30 0.23 8.12
N VAL A 38 2.60 -0.74 8.69
CA VAL A 38 1.91 -0.60 9.99
C VAL A 38 2.60 -1.46 11.05
N SER A 39 2.78 -0.93 12.26
CA SER A 39 3.38 -1.62 13.42
C SER A 39 2.49 -2.71 14.04
N SER A 40 1.77 -3.47 13.21
CA SER A 40 0.83 -4.54 13.60
C SER A 40 1.50 -5.92 13.80
N GLY A 41 2.82 -6.01 13.62
CA GLY A 41 3.56 -7.27 13.60
C GLY A 41 3.37 -8.09 12.30
N GLY A 42 2.68 -7.54 11.29
CA GLY A 42 2.35 -8.26 10.06
C GLY A 42 3.58 -8.62 9.22
N GLY A 43 4.60 -7.77 9.24
CA GLY A 43 5.84 -8.00 8.49
C GLY A 43 6.68 -9.14 9.08
N GLU A 44 6.70 -9.25 10.40
CA GLU A 44 7.44 -10.23 11.20
C GLU A 44 6.82 -11.62 11.09
N ARG A 45 5.50 -11.68 10.90
CA ARG A 45 4.76 -12.93 10.70
C ARG A 45 4.71 -13.37 9.23
N ALA A 46 5.20 -12.56 8.30
CA ALA A 46 5.20 -12.90 6.88
C ALA A 46 6.10 -14.11 6.63
N LYS A 47 5.60 -15.09 5.87
CA LYS A 47 6.40 -16.25 5.49
C LYS A 47 7.47 -15.82 4.48
N VAL A 48 8.70 -16.23 4.75
CA VAL A 48 9.86 -16.00 3.87
C VAL A 48 10.30 -17.35 3.33
N PHE A 49 10.48 -17.39 2.01
CA PHE A 49 10.88 -18.60 1.28
C PHE A 49 12.22 -18.32 0.60
N LEU A 50 13.30 -18.43 1.38
CA LEU A 50 14.68 -18.33 0.89
C LEU A 50 15.39 -19.64 1.16
N SER A 51 16.19 -20.09 0.19
CA SER A 51 17.10 -21.21 0.35
C SER A 51 18.41 -20.80 1.05
N GLU A 52 19.22 -21.77 1.47
CA GLU A 52 20.58 -21.47 1.90
C GLU A 52 21.38 -20.90 0.71
N ASN A 53 22.06 -19.77 0.90
CA ASN A 53 22.77 -19.01 -0.15
C ASN A 53 21.85 -18.49 -1.29
N ASP A 54 20.59 -18.18 -0.99
CA ASP A 54 19.66 -17.64 -1.98
C ASP A 54 20.16 -16.29 -2.54
N PRO A 55 20.19 -16.09 -3.87
CA PRO A 55 20.61 -14.82 -4.47
C PRO A 55 19.69 -13.65 -4.11
N CYS A 56 18.46 -13.90 -3.65
CA CYS A 56 17.56 -12.85 -3.16
C CYS A 56 17.83 -12.41 -1.72
N THR A 57 18.79 -13.02 -1.01
CA THR A 57 19.09 -12.69 0.39
C THR A 57 19.44 -11.20 0.59
N PRO A 58 20.30 -10.56 -0.23
CA PRO A 58 20.59 -9.13 -0.08
C PRO A 58 19.34 -8.23 -0.26
N LEU A 59 18.44 -8.61 -1.18
CA LEU A 59 17.17 -7.90 -1.38
C LEU A 59 16.25 -8.06 -0.16
N TYR A 60 16.22 -9.23 0.47
CA TYR A 60 15.45 -9.46 1.68
C TYR A 60 15.93 -8.62 2.85
N GLU A 61 17.24 -8.54 3.05
CA GLU A 61 17.85 -7.73 4.11
C GLU A 61 17.61 -6.22 3.89
N ALA A 62 17.46 -5.77 2.65
CA ALA A 62 17.11 -4.38 2.31
C ALA A 62 15.62 -4.02 2.49
N LEU A 63 14.71 -5.00 2.56
CA LEU A 63 13.26 -4.74 2.63
C LEU A 63 12.81 -3.82 3.77
N PRO A 64 13.33 -3.93 5.01
CA PRO A 64 12.92 -3.04 6.10
C PRO A 64 13.18 -1.57 5.78
N ALA A 65 14.32 -1.24 5.16
CA ALA A 65 14.63 0.12 4.75
C ALA A 65 13.69 0.62 3.63
N LEU A 66 13.32 -0.26 2.70
CA LEU A 66 12.39 0.05 1.61
C LEU A 66 10.94 0.28 2.08
N ARG A 67 10.54 -0.32 3.22
CA ARG A 67 9.21 -0.12 3.81
C ARG A 67 9.02 1.27 4.42
N GLY A 68 10.12 1.96 4.74
CA GLY A 68 10.09 3.29 5.35
C GLY A 68 9.57 3.28 6.78
N GLU A 69 9.10 4.44 7.23
CA GLU A 69 8.56 4.62 8.58
C GLU A 69 7.29 3.81 8.80
N LEU A 70 7.10 3.35 10.05
CA LEU A 70 5.90 2.66 10.47
C LEU A 70 4.86 3.65 10.97
N ILE A 71 3.60 3.47 10.55
CA ILE A 71 2.43 4.08 11.19
C ILE A 71 1.83 3.10 12.21
N THR A 72 0.95 3.61 13.06
CA THR A 72 0.28 2.81 14.08
C THR A 72 -1.05 2.21 13.58
N PRO A 73 -1.50 1.08 14.14
CA PRO A 73 -2.87 0.60 13.91
C PRO A 73 -3.94 1.66 14.23
N GLU A 74 -3.70 2.50 15.23
CA GLU A 74 -4.58 3.59 15.64
C GLU A 74 -4.70 4.66 14.56
N ASP A 75 -3.62 5.02 13.86
CA ASP A 75 -3.66 5.94 12.71
C ASP A 75 -4.56 5.40 11.59
N VAL A 76 -4.48 4.09 11.32
CA VAL A 76 -5.32 3.44 10.32
C VAL A 76 -6.78 3.38 10.77
N ALA A 77 -7.04 3.07 12.04
CA ALA A 77 -8.38 3.03 12.60
C ALA A 77 -9.05 4.41 12.56
N ALA A 78 -8.31 5.47 12.89
CA ALA A 78 -8.78 6.85 12.79
C ALA A 78 -9.11 7.21 11.33
N ALA A 79 -8.24 6.90 10.38
CA ALA A 79 -8.49 7.16 8.96
C ALA A 79 -9.73 6.43 8.43
N VAL A 80 -9.99 5.20 8.89
CA VAL A 80 -11.23 4.47 8.57
C VAL A 80 -12.45 5.17 9.16
N ALA A 81 -12.42 5.53 10.45
CA ALA A 81 -13.51 6.22 11.13
C ALA A 81 -13.83 7.57 10.44
N ASP A 82 -12.81 8.37 10.16
CA ASP A 82 -12.97 9.64 9.46
C ASP A 82 -13.55 9.45 8.05
N THR A 83 -13.12 8.39 7.34
CA THR A 83 -13.60 8.11 5.98
C THR A 83 -15.09 7.76 5.98
N ILE A 84 -15.57 6.95 6.92
CA ILE A 84 -16.98 6.54 6.96
C ILE A 84 -17.91 7.68 7.39
N GLU A 85 -17.42 8.64 8.17
CA GLU A 85 -18.19 9.81 8.61
C GLU A 85 -18.34 10.87 7.51
N ARG A 86 -17.53 10.81 6.43
CA ARG A 86 -17.60 11.80 5.35
C ARG A 86 -18.85 11.61 4.48
N PRO A 87 -19.65 12.67 4.27
CA PRO A 87 -20.80 12.60 3.35
C PRO A 87 -20.40 12.26 1.92
N VAL A 88 -19.21 12.68 1.48
CA VAL A 88 -18.63 12.35 0.17
C VAL A 88 -17.17 11.94 0.40
N PRO A 89 -16.91 10.66 0.71
CA PRO A 89 -15.55 10.19 0.97
C PRO A 89 -14.76 10.11 -0.35
N ALA A 90 -13.44 10.25 -0.27
CA ALA A 90 -12.57 10.07 -1.43
C ALA A 90 -12.43 8.59 -1.79
N LEU A 91 -12.25 8.27 -3.07
CA LEU A 91 -12.04 6.88 -3.51
C LEU A 91 -10.72 6.31 -2.95
N ARG A 92 -9.68 7.13 -2.81
CA ARG A 92 -8.36 6.73 -2.30
C ARG A 92 -7.99 7.61 -1.12
N VAL A 93 -7.67 7.00 0.01
CA VAL A 93 -7.36 7.66 1.28
C VAL A 93 -5.98 7.18 1.75
N PRO A 94 -4.89 7.88 1.41
CA PRO A 94 -3.56 7.55 1.94
C PRO A 94 -3.53 7.75 3.46
N VAL A 95 -2.84 6.85 4.17
CA VAL A 95 -2.65 6.97 5.62
C VAL A 95 -1.17 7.08 5.95
N GLY A 96 -0.79 8.26 6.45
CA GLY A 96 0.56 8.60 6.85
C GLY A 96 1.49 9.01 5.71
N ALA A 97 2.56 9.72 6.06
CA ALA A 97 3.56 10.22 5.12
C ALA A 97 4.21 9.13 4.22
N PRO A 98 4.46 7.89 4.71
CA PRO A 98 4.99 6.83 3.86
C PRO A 98 4.05 6.47 2.69
N ALA A 99 2.74 6.36 2.93
CA ALA A 99 1.77 6.07 1.88
C ALA A 99 1.71 7.20 0.85
N GLU A 100 1.62 8.45 1.32
CA GLU A 100 1.61 9.62 0.45
C GLU A 100 2.85 9.69 -0.45
N LYS A 101 4.03 9.41 0.11
CA LYS A 101 5.30 9.40 -0.62
C LYS A 101 5.28 8.37 -1.75
N VAL A 102 4.87 7.13 -1.46
CA VAL A 102 4.82 6.04 -2.45
C VAL A 102 3.80 6.34 -3.55
N LEU A 103 2.60 6.79 -3.17
CA LEU A 103 1.53 7.06 -4.13
C LEU A 103 1.85 8.27 -5.02
N ARG A 104 2.51 9.29 -4.46
CA ARG A 104 3.03 10.42 -5.23
C ARG A 104 4.10 9.97 -6.23
N ALA A 105 5.10 9.21 -5.77
CA ALA A 105 6.15 8.68 -6.65
C ALA A 105 5.56 7.85 -7.80
N ARG A 106 4.55 7.01 -7.51
CA ARG A 106 3.82 6.25 -8.54
C ARG A 106 3.12 7.16 -9.55
N LYS A 107 2.47 8.23 -9.09
CA LYS A 107 1.74 9.15 -9.96
C LYS A 107 2.68 9.97 -10.85
N GLU A 108 3.89 10.26 -10.38
CA GLU A 108 4.87 11.11 -11.05
C GLU A 108 5.82 10.32 -11.97
N ALA A 109 5.92 9.00 -11.79
CA ALA A 109 6.79 8.16 -12.62
C ALA A 109 6.36 8.16 -14.10
N PRO A 110 7.33 8.21 -15.04
CA PRO A 110 7.03 8.08 -16.46
C PRO A 110 6.62 6.64 -16.81
N GLU A 111 6.04 6.44 -17.99
CA GLU A 111 5.48 5.14 -18.39
C GLU A 111 6.53 4.05 -18.61
N ASP A 112 7.75 4.43 -18.95
CA ASP A 112 8.87 3.55 -19.28
C ASP A 112 9.79 3.23 -18.09
N GLU A 113 9.53 3.80 -16.91
CA GLU A 113 10.32 3.58 -15.70
C GLU A 113 9.46 3.10 -14.52
N PRO A 114 10.01 2.23 -13.64
CA PRO A 114 9.34 1.91 -12.38
C PRO A 114 9.37 3.10 -11.43
N PHE A 115 8.28 3.29 -10.67
CA PHE A 115 8.27 4.28 -9.61
C PHE A 115 9.17 3.85 -8.45
N LEU A 116 9.97 4.79 -7.92
CA LEU A 116 10.82 4.59 -6.75
C LEU A 116 10.43 5.58 -5.66
N ALA A 117 9.97 5.07 -4.52
CA ALA A 117 9.66 5.91 -3.35
C ALA A 117 10.91 6.29 -2.54
N THR A 118 12.04 5.63 -2.79
CA THR A 118 13.34 5.91 -2.22
C THR A 118 14.42 5.38 -3.16
N GLU A 119 15.61 5.97 -3.10
CA GLU A 119 16.78 5.41 -3.77
C GLU A 119 17.07 4.01 -3.21
N ILE A 120 17.42 3.09 -4.10
CA ILE A 120 17.83 1.74 -3.74
C ILE A 120 19.31 1.62 -4.08
N ASN A 121 20.15 1.56 -3.05
CA ASN A 121 21.60 1.43 -3.20
C ASN A 121 21.96 -0.05 -3.13
N TRP A 122 21.99 -0.72 -4.28
CA TRP A 122 22.59 -2.04 -4.47
C TRP A 122 23.68 -2.00 -5.53
#